data_AF-A0A937F0Y4-F1
#
_entry.id   AF-A0A937F0Y4-F1
#
_cell.length_a   1.000
_cell.length_b   1.000
_cell.length_c   1.000
_cell.angle_alpha   90.00
_cell.angle_beta   90.00
_cell.angle_gamma   90.00
#
_symmetry.space_group_name_H-M   'P 1'
#
loop_
_entity.id
_entity.type
_entity.pdbx_description
1 polymer ?
#
loop_
_entity_poly.entity_id
_entity_poly.type
_entity_poly.pdbx_seq_one_letter_code
_entity_poly.pdbx_strand_id
1 'polypeptide(L)'
;MKITRVTYHALFNLGDYSNEKIELSAQLEEGETPEDIVPKLRERVAAMALPKQGELWNQRYELEGTIRELEKKLAKSRESWNATAEFLRAQGIKPEMPDMPEFSKLLNPAAEESSTVVEGELEDPTPF
;
A
#
# COMPACT_ATOMS: atom_id res chain seq x y z
N MET A 1 47.44 -23.06 -20.58
CA MET A 1 46.31 -22.31 -21.21
C MET A 1 46.16 -21.01 -20.42
N LYS A 2 46.36 -19.84 -21.05
CA LYS A 2 46.30 -18.52 -20.39
C LYS A 2 44.94 -17.90 -20.70
N ILE A 3 44.16 -17.55 -19.68
CA ILE A 3 42.88 -16.84 -19.85
C ILE A 3 43.23 -15.37 -20.10
N THR A 4 42.76 -14.82 -21.21
CA THR A 4 43.06 -13.44 -21.63
C THR A 4 41.88 -12.49 -21.49
N ARG A 5 40.66 -13.03 -21.38
CA ARG A 5 39.43 -12.26 -21.29
C ARG A 5 38.43 -12.97 -20.39
N VAL A 6 37.78 -12.20 -19.54
CA VAL A 6 36.65 -12.63 -18.73
C VAL A 6 35.45 -11.77 -19.09
N THR A 7 34.33 -12.42 -19.40
CA THR A 7 33.06 -11.77 -19.69
C THR A 7 32.07 -12.15 -18.59
N TYR A 8 31.42 -11.15 -18.01
CA TYR A 8 30.36 -11.32 -17.03
C TYR A 8 29.07 -10.70 -17.58
N HIS A 9 27.97 -11.43 -17.43
CA HIS A 9 26.63 -10.95 -17.78
C HIS A 9 25.68 -11.12 -16.61
N ALA A 10 24.81 -10.15 -16.40
CA ALA A 10 23.70 -10.23 -15.48
C ALA A 10 22.40 -9.80 -16.17
N LEU A 11 21.30 -10.36 -15.69
CA LEU A 11 19.95 -10.15 -16.20
C LEU A 11 19.12 -9.51 -15.08
N PHE A 12 18.54 -8.35 -15.35
CA PHE A 12 17.73 -7.59 -14.40
C PHE A 12 16.29 -7.49 -14.91
N ASN A 13 15.32 -7.82 -14.06
CA ASN A 13 13.90 -7.81 -14.43
C ASN A 13 13.26 -6.45 -14.18
N LEU A 14 12.81 -5.76 -15.24
CA LEU A 14 12.28 -4.39 -15.15
C LEU A 14 10.81 -4.31 -14.69
N GLY A 15 10.12 -5.44 -14.55
CA GLY A 15 8.79 -5.51 -13.91
C GLY A 15 7.57 -5.49 -14.84
N ASP A 16 7.78 -5.71 -16.13
CA ASP A 16 6.81 -5.74 -17.22
C ASP A 16 7.07 -6.90 -18.20
N TYR A 17 7.64 -8.01 -17.71
CA TYR A 17 8.20 -9.10 -18.52
C TYR A 17 9.37 -8.69 -19.44
N SER A 18 9.84 -7.43 -19.36
CA SER A 18 11.08 -7.04 -19.98
C SER A 18 12.27 -7.26 -19.03
N ASN A 19 13.41 -7.54 -19.64
CA ASN A 19 14.66 -7.74 -18.92
C ASN A 19 15.75 -6.87 -19.54
N GLU A 20 16.58 -6.29 -18.68
CA GLU A 20 17.82 -5.64 -19.06
C GLU A 20 18.97 -6.63 -18.92
N LYS A 21 19.71 -6.86 -20.02
CA LYS A 21 20.96 -7.63 -19.97
C LYS A 21 22.12 -6.65 -19.97
N ILE A 22 22.92 -6.67 -18.90
CA ILE A 22 24.16 -5.91 -18.81
C ILE A 22 25.32 -6.89 -18.98
N GLU A 23 26.19 -6.61 -19.94
CA GLU A 23 27.39 -7.39 -20.23
C GLU A 23 28.64 -6.52 -20.09
N LEU A 24 29.59 -6.99 -19.28
CA LEU A 24 30.91 -6.40 -19.18
C LEU A 24 31.98 -7.41 -19.54
N SER A 25 33.02 -6.93 -20.21
CA SER A 25 34.21 -7.70 -20.52
C SER A 25 35.44 -7.00 -19.97
N ALA A 26 36.32 -7.77 -19.35
CA ALA A 26 37.64 -7.31 -18.93
C ALA A 26 38.72 -8.17 -19.61
N GLN A 27 39.81 -7.52 -19.99
CA GLN A 27 41.00 -8.15 -20.51
C GLN A 27 41.98 -8.34 -19.37
N LEU A 28 42.52 -9.55 -19.20
CA LEU A 28 43.39 -9.88 -18.08
C LEU A 28 44.83 -9.51 -18.40
N GLU A 29 45.45 -8.75 -17.52
CA GLU A 29 46.88 -8.44 -17.59
C GLU A 29 47.74 -9.58 -17.03
N GLU A 30 49.05 -9.47 -17.20
CA GLU A 30 49.98 -10.50 -16.76
C GLU A 30 50.06 -10.58 -15.22
N GLY A 31 49.65 -11.72 -14.67
CA GLY A 31 49.60 -11.94 -13.22
C GLY A 31 48.21 -11.78 -12.60
N GLU A 32 47.23 -11.26 -13.35
CA GLU A 32 45.84 -11.22 -12.91
C GLU A 32 45.17 -12.58 -13.07
N THR A 33 44.31 -12.93 -12.10
CA THR A 33 43.50 -14.15 -12.15
C THR A 33 42.03 -13.81 -12.42
N PRO A 34 41.25 -14.73 -13.02
CA PRO A 34 39.81 -14.55 -13.16
C PRO A 34 39.11 -14.31 -11.81
N GLU A 35 39.60 -14.94 -10.74
CA GLU A 35 39.08 -14.78 -9.38
C GLU A 35 39.16 -13.32 -8.87
N ASP A 36 40.16 -12.56 -9.32
CA ASP A 36 40.35 -11.15 -8.94
C ASP A 36 39.42 -10.20 -9.73
N ILE A 37 39.11 -10.55 -10.98
CA ILE A 37 38.39 -9.68 -11.93
C ILE A 37 36.88 -9.89 -11.85
N VAL A 38 36.40 -11.12 -11.62
CA VAL A 38 34.97 -11.43 -11.55
C VAL A 38 34.22 -10.60 -10.49
N PRO A 39 34.73 -10.43 -9.25
CA PRO A 39 34.06 -9.59 -8.25
C PRO A 39 33.92 -8.13 -8.69
N LYS A 40 34.96 -7.56 -9.32
CA LYS A 40 34.96 -6.19 -9.84
C LYS A 40 33.93 -6.01 -10.96
N LEU A 41 33.85 -6.98 -11.88
CA LEU A 41 32.84 -6.99 -12.95
C LEU A 41 31.42 -7.07 -12.36
N ARG A 42 31.20 -7.93 -11.36
CA ARG A 42 29.91 -8.07 -10.68
C ARG A 42 29.49 -6.77 -10.01
N GLU A 43 30.36 -6.17 -9.22
CA GLU A 43 30.09 -4.92 -8.50
C GLU A 43 29.74 -3.80 -9.48
N ARG A 44 30.48 -3.70 -10.58
CA ARG A 44 30.25 -2.68 -11.61
C ARG A 44 28.96 -2.89 -12.38
N VAL A 45 28.61 -4.14 -12.70
CA VAL A 45 27.30 -4.49 -13.27
C VAL A 45 26.17 -4.17 -12.29
N ALA A 46 26.33 -4.48 -11.01
CA ALA A 46 25.34 -4.14 -9.98
C ALA A 46 25.17 -2.63 -9.78
N ALA A 47 26.24 -1.85 -9.92
CA ALA A 47 26.19 -0.39 -9.84
C ALA A 47 25.55 0.27 -11.08
N MET A 48 25.64 -0.37 -12.24
CA MET A 48 24.99 0.11 -13.48
C MET A 48 23.53 -0.31 -13.58
N ALA A 49 23.17 -1.45 -12.99
CA ALA A 49 21.77 -1.84 -12.84
C ALA A 49 21.02 -0.73 -12.09
N LEU A 50 19.79 -0.45 -12.52
CA LEU A 50 18.92 0.60 -11.96
C LEU A 50 19.08 0.69 -10.44
N PRO A 51 19.77 1.73 -9.93
CA PRO A 51 19.96 1.87 -8.50
C PRO A 51 18.57 1.98 -7.89
N LYS A 52 18.31 1.16 -6.87
CA LYS A 52 17.02 1.05 -6.14
C LYS A 52 15.96 0.12 -6.74
N GLN A 53 16.28 -0.74 -7.72
CA GLN A 53 15.30 -1.71 -8.24
C GLN A 53 14.61 -2.54 -7.13
N GLY A 54 15.37 -3.00 -6.13
CA GLY A 54 14.80 -3.70 -4.97
C GLY A 54 13.88 -2.82 -4.11
N GLU A 55 14.28 -1.56 -3.85
CA GLU A 55 13.45 -0.61 -3.10
C GLU A 55 12.17 -0.25 -3.86
N LEU A 56 12.26 -0.01 -5.18
CA LEU A 56 11.12 0.28 -6.03
C LEU A 56 10.14 -0.90 -6.10
N TRP A 57 10.66 -2.13 -6.13
CA TRP A 57 9.83 -3.33 -6.06
C TRP A 57 9.10 -3.46 -4.73
N ASN A 58 9.79 -3.22 -3.62
CA ASN A 58 9.18 -3.23 -2.29
C ASN A 58 8.11 -2.13 -2.17
N GLN A 59 8.41 -0.90 -2.62
CA GLN A 59 7.45 0.21 -2.64
C GLN A 59 6.23 -0.12 -3.51
N ARG A 60 6.41 -0.72 -4.68
CA ARG A 60 5.31 -1.17 -5.52
C ARG A 60 4.41 -2.17 -4.77
N TYR A 61 5.00 -3.16 -4.13
CA TYR A 61 4.25 -4.18 -3.40
C TYR A 61 3.46 -3.58 -2.23
N GLU A 62 4.07 -2.66 -1.47
CA GLU A 62 3.41 -1.91 -0.40
C GLU A 62 2.24 -1.06 -0.90
N LEU A 63 2.44 -0.36 -2.03
CA LEU A 63 1.38 0.44 -2.66
C LEU A 63 0.24 -0.44 -3.18
N GLU A 64 0.53 -1.57 -3.82
CA GLU A 64 -0.49 -2.54 -4.25
C GLU A 64 -1.27 -3.09 -3.06
N GLY A 65 -0.60 -3.37 -1.94
CA GLY A 65 -1.25 -3.76 -0.68
C GLY A 65 -2.19 -2.67 -0.15
N THR A 66 -1.72 -1.42 -0.14
CA THR A 66 -2.50 -0.26 0.32
C THR A 66 -3.74 -0.05 -0.55
N ILE A 67 -3.62 -0.16 -1.87
CA ILE A 67 -4.75 -0.06 -2.80
C ILE A 67 -5.81 -1.13 -2.46
N ARG A 68 -5.40 -2.39 -2.30
CA ARG A 68 -6.34 -3.48 -1.94
C ARG A 68 -7.05 -3.22 -0.60
N GLU A 69 -6.34 -2.67 0.38
CA GLU A 69 -6.96 -2.34 1.67
C GLU A 69 -7.97 -1.21 1.54
N LEU A 70 -7.64 -0.16 0.79
CA LEU A 70 -8.53 0.97 0.51
C LEU A 70 -9.78 0.51 -0.26
N GLU A 71 -9.63 -0.36 -1.26
CA GLU A 71 -10.76 -0.94 -1.99
C GLU A 71 -11.71 -1.71 -1.07
N LYS A 72 -11.17 -2.52 -0.15
CA LYS A 72 -11.98 -3.23 0.86
C LYS A 72 -12.72 -2.28 1.78
N LYS A 73 -12.05 -1.23 2.28
CA LYS A 73 -12.68 -0.22 3.14
C LYS A 73 -13.79 0.52 2.40
N LEU A 74 -13.55 0.88 1.15
CA LEU A 74 -14.51 1.56 0.29
C LEU A 74 -15.73 0.68 -0.02
N ALA A 75 -15.52 -0.61 -0.29
CA ALA A 75 -16.62 -1.57 -0.46
C ALA A 75 -17.48 -1.68 0.79
N LYS A 76 -16.86 -1.86 1.96
CA LYS A 76 -17.57 -1.93 3.25
C LYS A 76 -18.34 -0.64 3.57
N SER A 77 -17.72 0.52 3.30
CA SER A 77 -18.37 1.82 3.50
C SER A 77 -19.59 1.98 2.59
N ARG A 78 -19.49 1.60 1.32
CA ARG A 78 -20.63 1.60 0.38
C ARG A 78 -21.77 0.68 0.84
N GLU A 79 -21.45 -0.50 1.35
CA GLU A 79 -22.44 -1.42 1.90
C GLU A 79 -23.17 -0.80 3.11
N SER A 80 -22.43 -0.24 4.06
CA SER A 80 -23.01 0.45 5.22
C SER A 80 -23.87 1.65 4.82
N TRP A 81 -23.45 2.39 3.79
CA TRP A 81 -24.20 3.51 3.24
C TRP A 81 -25.51 3.06 2.63
N ASN A 82 -25.48 2.02 1.79
CA ASN A 82 -26.69 1.48 1.17
C ASN A 82 -27.67 0.94 2.21
N ALA A 83 -27.19 0.21 3.22
CA ALA A 83 -28.02 -0.27 4.33
C ALA A 83 -28.67 0.88 5.10
N THR A 84 -27.91 1.96 5.37
CA THR A 84 -28.44 3.15 6.04
C THR A 84 -29.48 3.87 5.17
N ALA A 85 -29.21 4.01 3.87
CA ALA A 85 -30.14 4.61 2.93
C ALA A 85 -31.44 3.80 2.79
N GLU A 86 -31.36 2.48 2.78
CA GLU A 86 -32.52 1.58 2.80
C GLU A 86 -33.31 1.68 4.09
N PHE A 87 -32.64 1.72 5.25
CA PHE A 87 -33.28 1.95 6.53
C PHE A 87 -34.04 3.30 6.55
N LEU A 88 -33.40 4.38 6.12
CA LEU A 88 -34.03 5.71 6.06
C LEU A 88 -35.23 5.75 5.10
N ARG A 89 -35.13 5.08 3.94
CA ARG A 89 -36.26 4.89 3.01
C ARG A 89 -37.41 4.14 3.66
N ALA A 90 -37.12 3.07 4.40
CA ALA A 90 -38.13 2.27 5.10
C ALA A 90 -38.84 3.09 6.20
N GLN A 91 -38.15 4.04 6.83
CA GLN A 91 -38.73 5.00 7.77
C GLN A 91 -39.50 6.14 7.10
N GLY A 92 -39.64 6.13 5.77
CA GLY A 92 -40.38 7.14 5.02
C GLY A 92 -39.63 8.45 4.76
N ILE A 93 -38.34 8.52 5.11
CA ILE A 93 -37.47 9.66 4.78
C ILE A 93 -37.09 9.52 3.31
N LYS A 94 -37.56 10.44 2.47
CA LYS A 94 -37.28 10.41 1.03
C LYS A 94 -35.78 10.67 0.79
N PRO A 95 -35.05 9.73 0.17
CA PRO A 95 -33.58 9.75 0.01
C PRO A 95 -33.07 10.77 -1.02
N GLU A 96 -33.98 11.44 -1.75
CA GLU A 96 -33.66 12.46 -2.77
C GLU A 96 -33.64 13.89 -2.21
N MET A 97 -33.72 14.06 -0.89
CA MET A 97 -33.63 15.38 -0.28
C MET A 97 -32.17 15.91 -0.36
N PRO A 98 -31.97 17.18 -0.76
CA PRO A 98 -30.65 17.85 -0.81
C PRO A 98 -29.89 17.88 0.52
N ASP A 99 -30.57 17.58 1.64
CA ASP A 99 -30.07 17.64 3.01
C ASP A 99 -29.74 16.23 3.57
N MET A 100 -29.36 15.30 2.69
CA MET A 100 -28.65 14.10 3.11
C MET A 100 -27.30 14.51 3.71
N PRO A 101 -26.84 13.89 4.81
CA PRO A 101 -25.56 14.22 5.41
C PRO A 101 -24.44 14.01 4.39
N GLU A 102 -23.94 15.11 3.82
CA GLU A 102 -22.80 15.09 2.93
C GLU A 102 -21.56 14.66 3.72
N PHE A 103 -20.76 13.78 3.12
CA PHE A 103 -19.50 13.29 3.69
C PHE A 103 -18.49 14.41 4.03
N SER A 104 -18.73 15.64 3.56
CA SER A 104 -17.96 16.84 3.90
C SER A 104 -18.05 17.21 5.38
N LYS A 105 -19.06 16.74 6.13
CA LYS A 105 -19.27 17.06 7.55
C LYS A 105 -18.93 15.92 8.52
N LEU A 106 -18.49 14.75 8.03
CA LEU A 106 -18.23 13.56 8.87
C LEU A 106 -16.81 13.50 9.47
N LEU A 107 -16.04 14.59 9.43
CA LEU A 107 -14.76 14.68 10.10
C LEU A 107 -14.66 15.98 10.91
N ASN A 108 -15.29 16.01 12.07
CA ASN A 108 -14.74 16.74 13.22
C ASN A 108 -14.56 15.74 14.36
N PRO A 109 -13.35 15.20 14.55
CA PRO A 109 -13.04 14.35 15.69
C PRO A 109 -12.73 15.26 16.90
N ALA A 110 -13.74 15.94 17.43
CA ALA A 110 -13.62 16.62 18.73
C ALA A 110 -15.00 17.05 19.23
N ALA A 111 -15.17 16.93 20.54
CA ALA A 111 -16.35 17.24 21.36
C ALA A 111 -17.46 16.17 21.31
N GLU A 112 -17.92 15.59 22.41
CA GLU A 112 -17.46 15.43 23.78
C GLU A 112 -18.54 14.54 24.43
N GLU A 113 -18.17 13.87 25.50
CA GLU A 113 -18.98 12.92 26.24
C GLU A 113 -20.27 13.53 26.81
N SER A 114 -21.37 12.78 26.80
CA SER A 114 -22.23 12.56 27.98
C SER A 114 -23.46 11.72 27.62
N SER A 115 -23.33 10.41 27.78
CA SER A 115 -24.49 9.57 28.06
C SER A 115 -24.85 9.73 29.54
N THR A 116 -25.83 10.56 29.87
CA THR A 116 -26.45 10.56 31.20
C THR A 116 -27.88 10.08 31.03
N VAL A 117 -28.09 8.79 31.28
CA VAL A 117 -29.42 8.21 31.45
C VAL A 117 -29.90 8.66 32.83
N VAL A 118 -30.93 9.50 32.90
CA VAL A 118 -31.61 9.83 34.15
C VAL A 118 -32.60 8.71 34.44
N GLU A 119 -32.28 7.87 35.42
CA GLU A 119 -33.23 6.95 36.05
C GLU A 119 -34.33 7.77 36.73
N GLY A 120 -35.58 7.60 36.30
CA GLY A 120 -36.73 8.22 36.97
C GLY A 120 -37.03 7.50 38.27
N GLU A 121 -36.92 8.23 39.39
CA GLU A 121 -37.41 7.80 40.71
C GLU A 121 -38.94 7.60 40.64
N LEU A 122 -39.41 6.40 40.99
CA LEU A 122 -40.81 6.12 41.27
C LEU A 122 -41.11 6.61 42.70
N GLU A 123 -41.89 7.69 42.82
CA GLU A 123 -42.48 8.10 44.10
C GLU A 123 -43.47 7.03 44.59
N ASP A 124 -43.21 6.50 45.79
CA ASP A 124 -44.17 5.67 46.52
C ASP A 124 -45.37 6.53 46.98
N PRO A 125 -46.62 6.14 46.68
CA PRO A 125 -47.78 6.84 47.20
C PRO A 125 -48.04 6.41 48.65
N THR A 126 -47.79 7.30 49.61
CA THR A 126 -48.43 7.20 50.94
C THR A 126 -49.89 7.64 50.82
N PRO A 127 -50.82 6.96 51.52
CA PRO A 127 -51.50 7.70 52.59
C PRO A 127 -51.95 6.87 53.81
N PHE A 128 -51.76 7.51 54.97
CA PHE A 128 -52.50 7.46 56.26
C PHE A 128 -52.89 6.12 56.91
#